data_AF-A0A0H2R562-F1
#
_entry.id   AF-A0A0H2R562-F1
#
_cell.length_a   1.000
_cell.length_b   1.000
_cell.length_c   1.000
_cell.angle_alpha   90.00
_cell.angle_beta   90.00
_cell.angle_gamma   90.00
#
_symmetry.space_group_name_H-M   'P 1'
#
loop_
_entity.id
_entity.type
_entity.pdbx_description
1 polymer ?
#
loop_
_entity_poly.entity_id
_entity_poly.type
_entity_poly.pdbx_seq_one_letter_code
_entity_poly.pdbx_strand_id
1 'polypeptide(L)' 'FPALASLAKSYSQVASSLFATYNDLLNGAQLEDLAVIDLPECKRDALKGRRPNSLHLFQL' A
#
# COMPACT_ATOMS: atom_id res chain seq x y z
N PHE A 1 -9.46 -4.25 8.52
CA PHE A 1 -8.70 -4.32 7.25
C PHE A 1 -7.66 -5.42 7.34
N PRO A 2 -7.96 -6.63 6.83
CA PRO A 2 -7.05 -7.77 6.92
C PRO A 2 -5.70 -7.49 6.26
N ALA A 3 -5.68 -6.75 5.14
CA ALA A 3 -4.48 -6.41 4.39
C ALA A 3 -3.43 -5.62 5.19
N LEU A 4 -3.85 -4.79 6.14
CA LEU A 4 -2.96 -3.98 6.98
C LEU A 4 -2.65 -4.61 8.33
N ALA A 5 -3.26 -5.76 8.68
CA ALA A 5 -3.16 -6.32 10.02
C ALA A 5 -1.72 -6.67 10.40
N SER A 6 -0.92 -7.17 9.44
CA SER A 6 0.49 -7.46 9.65
C SER A 6 1.31 -6.18 9.89
N LEU A 7 1.11 -5.16 9.06
CA LEU A 7 1.80 -3.87 9.19
C LEU A 7 1.46 -3.13 10.48
N ALA A 8 0.18 -3.10 10.83
CA ALA A 8 -0.28 -2.42 12.03
C ALA A 8 0.31 -3.04 13.30
N LYS A 9 0.63 -4.35 13.26
CA LYS A 9 1.32 -5.05 14.35
C LYS A 9 2.80 -4.68 14.39
N SER A 10 3.47 -4.63 13.24
CA SER A 10 4.90 -4.27 13.13
C SER A 10 5.17 -2.79 13.41
N TYR A 11 4.22 -1.91 13.08
CA TYR A 11 4.34 -0.45 13.15
C TYR A 11 3.17 0.20 13.89
N SER A 12 2.89 -0.29 15.09
CA SER A 12 1.75 0.17 15.90
C SER A 12 1.73 1.67 16.15
N GLN A 13 2.91 2.29 16.30
CA GLN A 13 3.05 3.72 16.59
C GLN A 13 2.57 4.63 15.45
N VAL A 14 2.56 4.12 14.21
CA VAL A 14 2.12 4.87 13.02
C VAL A 14 0.90 4.24 12.35
N ALA A 15 0.25 3.27 13.01
CA ALA A 15 -0.86 2.50 12.45
C ALA A 15 -2.00 3.41 11.96
N SER A 16 -2.39 4.43 12.74
CA SER A 16 -3.45 5.36 12.33
C SER A 16 -3.13 6.09 11.03
N SER A 17 -1.90 6.59 10.90
CA SER A 17 -1.44 7.26 9.67
C SER A 17 -1.39 6.28 8.50
N LEU A 18 -0.97 5.04 8.75
CA LEU A 18 -0.93 3.99 7.74
C LEU A 18 -2.33 3.62 7.22
N PHE A 19 -3.30 3.52 8.11
CA PHE A 19 -4.71 3.30 7.76
C PHE A 19 -5.29 4.46 6.96
N ALA A 20 -4.99 5.70 7.36
CA ALA A 20 -5.41 6.89 6.62
C ALA A 20 -4.83 6.88 5.20
N THR A 21 -3.51 6.69 5.07
CA THR A 21 -2.85 6.59 3.76
C THR A 21 -3.41 5.46 2.90
N TYR A 22 -3.64 4.27 3.45
CA TYR A 22 -4.24 3.18 2.70
C TYR A 22 -5.64 3.54 2.18
N ASN A 23 -6.47 4.18 3.01
CA ASN A 23 -7.80 4.64 2.60
C ASN A 23 -7.74 5.73 1.54
N ASP A 24 -6.80 6.68 1.64
CA ASP A 24 -6.58 7.72 0.63
C ASP A 24 -6.16 7.10 -0.70
N LEU A 25 -5.31 6.07 -0.67
CA LEU A 25 -4.86 5.34 -1.85
C LEU A 25 -5.99 4.51 -2.49
N LEU A 26 -6.75 3.79 -1.68
CA LEU A 26 -7.83 2.91 -2.14
C LEU A 26 -9.06 3.69 -2.62
N ASN A 27 -9.50 4.69 -1.86
CA ASN A 27 -10.77 5.37 -2.11
C ASN A 27 -10.59 6.75 -2.77
N GLY A 28 -9.53 7.48 -2.41
CA GLY A 28 -9.23 8.79 -2.99
C GLY A 28 -8.58 8.66 -4.36
N ALA A 29 -7.41 8.02 -4.42
CA ALA A 29 -6.67 7.81 -5.65
C ALA A 29 -7.19 6.63 -6.49
N GLN A 30 -8.07 5.81 -5.93
CA GLN A 30 -8.66 4.64 -6.60
C GLN A 30 -7.61 3.71 -7.20
N LEU A 31 -6.51 3.49 -6.48
CA LEU A 31 -5.44 2.58 -6.92
C LEU A 31 -5.99 1.16 -7.04
N GLU A 32 -5.76 0.56 -8.21
CA GLU A 32 -6.05 -0.84 -8.51
C GLU A 32 -4.92 -1.73 -7.97
N ASP A 33 -5.25 -2.99 -7.68
CA ASP A 33 -4.27 -4.01 -7.24
C ASP A 33 -3.46 -3.58 -6.00
N LEU A 34 -4.08 -2.81 -5.09
CA LEU A 34 -3.41 -2.27 -3.91
C LEU A 34 -3.03 -3.40 -2.94
N ALA A 35 -1.73 -3.57 -2.73
CA ALA A 35 -1.15 -4.59 -1.88
C ALA A 35 -0.13 -4.00 -0.92
N VAL A 36 0.14 -4.75 0.14
CA VAL A 36 1.15 -4.43 1.14
C VAL A 36 2.35 -5.35 0.91
N ILE A 37 3.55 -4.78 0.86
CA ILE A 37 4.79 -5.49 0.57
C ILE A 37 5.75 -5.31 1.74
N ASP A 38 6.22 -6.42 2.29
CA ASP A 38 7.31 -6.44 3.27
C ASP A 38 8.66 -6.32 2.55
N LEU A 39 9.50 -5.40 3.03
CA LEU A 39 10.85 -5.14 2.53
C LEU A 39 11.86 -5.43 3.66
N PRO A 40 12.13 -6.71 3.94
CA PRO A 40 12.87 -7.12 5.14
C PRO A 40 14.32 -6.63 5.13
N GLU A 41 14.93 -6.50 3.95
CA GLU A 41 16.30 -6.00 3.78
C GLU A 41 16.51 -4.60 4.33
N CYS A 42 15.47 -3.75 4.29
CA CYS A 42 15.54 -2.37 4.75
C CYS A 42 14.62 -2.12 5.96
N LYS A 43 14.06 -3.17 6.56
CA LYS A 43 13.16 -3.12 7.73
C LYS A 43 12.04 -2.10 7.54
N ARG A 44 11.42 -2.14 6.36
CA ARG A 44 10.32 -1.26 5.95
C ARG A 44 9.22 -2.10 5.34
N ASP A 45 8.03 -1.52 5.31
CA ASP A 45 6.92 -2.00 4.51
C ASP A 45 6.56 -0.94 3.45
N ALA A 46 5.94 -1.38 2.36
CA ALA A 46 5.48 -0.54 1.27
C ALA A 46 4.03 -0.84 0.87
N LEU A 47 3.33 0.17 0.36
CA LEU A 47 2.05 0.01 -0.33
C LEU A 47 2.30 0.09 -1.83
N LYS A 48 1.92 -0.96 -2.57
CA LYS A 48 2.03 -1.02 -4.03
C LYS A 48 0.65 -1.05 -4.64
N GLY A 49 0.37 -0.16 -5.57
CA GLY A 49 -0.85 -0.18 -6.38
C GLY A 49 -0.60 0.43 -7.74
N ARG A 50 -1.57 0.27 -8.64
CA ARG A 50 -1.54 0.82 -10.00
C ARG A 50 -2.59 1.91 -10.14
N ARG A 51 -2.22 3.06 -10.71
CA ARG A 51 -3.22 4.11 -10.97
C ARG A 51 -4.21 3.63 -12.03
N PRO A 52 -5.50 3.92 -11.86
CA PRO A 52 -6.48 3.61 -12.89
C PRO A 52 -6.12 4.38 -14.16
N ASN A 53 -6.25 3.72 -15.33
CA ASN A 53 -5.90 4.29 -16.64
C ASN A 53 -4.44 4.73 -16.83
N SER A 54 -3.51 4.30 -15.97
CA SER A 54 -2.09 4.50 -16.26
C SER A 54 -1.68 3.58 -17.43
N LEU A 55 -1.27 4.17 -18.54
CA LEU A 55 -0.81 3.46 -19.74
C LEU A 55 0.27 2.42 -19.37
N HIS A 56 0.01 1.15 -19.69
CA HIS A 56 1.00 0.08 -19.60
C HIS A 56 1.97 0.22 -20.79
N LEU A 57 2.94 1.13 -20.69
CA LEU A 57 3.88 1.45 -21.78
C LEU A 57 5.10 0.52 -21.89
N PHE A 58 5.02 -0.72 -21.40
CA PHE A 58 6.11 -1.68 -21.57
C PHE A 58 5.58 -3.05 -22.01
N GLN A 59 5.34 -3.15 -23.32
CA GLN A 59 5.49 -4.38 -24.08
C GLN A 59 6.67 -4.18 -25.04
N LEU A 60 7.91 -4.40 -24.58
CA LEU A 60 9.07 -4.74 -25.41
C LEU A 60 10.08 -5.49 -24.54
#